data_AF-A0A7X9KKR9-F1
#
_entry.id   AF-A0A7X9KKR9-F1
#
_cell.length_a   1.000
_cell.length_b   1.000
_cell.length_c   1.000
_cell.angle_alpha   90.00
_cell.angle_beta   90.00
_cell.angle_gamma   90.00
#
_symmetry.space_group_name_H-M   'P 1'
#
loop_
_entity.id
_entity.type
_entity.pdbx_description
1 polymer ?
#
loop_
_entity_poly.entity_id
_entity_poly.type
_entity_poly.pdbx_seq_one_letter_code
_entity_poly.pdbx_strand_id
1 'polypeptide(L)' 'MREPRYDVLFEPVRIGPKVARNRFFQVPHCNGMGHRHPSSLAEMRGLKAEGGWA' A
#
# COMPACT_ATOMS: atom_id res chain seq x y z
N MET A 1 -15.09 6.21 15.92
CA MET A 1 -15.48 6.97 14.70
C MET A 1 -14.25 7.69 14.19
N ARG A 2 -13.98 7.72 12.87
CA ARG A 2 -12.81 8.43 12.30
C ARG A 2 -13.02 9.94 12.42
N GLU A 3 -11.98 10.67 12.81
CA GLU A 3 -12.03 12.13 12.91
C GLU A 3 -12.08 12.75 11.50
N PRO A 4 -13.00 13.70 11.20
CA PRO A 4 -13.23 14.18 9.84
C PRO A 4 -12.00 14.75 9.13
N ARG A 5 -11.05 15.33 9.87
CA ARG A 5 -9.79 15.86 9.30
C ARG A 5 -8.96 14.81 8.56
N TYR A 6 -9.17 13.52 8.86
CA TYR A 6 -8.45 12.42 8.20
C TYR A 6 -9.15 11.87 6.97
N ASP A 7 -10.38 12.30 6.67
CA ASP A 7 -11.13 11.79 5.51
C ASP A 7 -10.39 12.01 4.19
N VAL A 8 -9.64 13.12 4.09
CA VAL A 8 -8.77 13.43 2.94
C VAL A 8 -7.77 12.31 2.63
N LEU A 9 -7.29 11.57 3.63
CA LEU A 9 -6.32 10.47 3.45
C LEU A 9 -6.92 9.28 2.69
N PHE A 10 -8.25 9.18 2.63
CA PHE A 10 -8.97 8.08 2.00
C PHE A 10 -9.59 8.44 0.65
N GLU A 11 -9.38 9.67 0.18
CA GLU A 11 -9.78 10.09 -1.16
C GLU A 11 -8.93 9.40 -2.24
N PRO A 12 -9.54 8.93 -3.35
CA PRO A 12 -8.79 8.36 -4.46
C PRO A 12 -7.88 9.38 -5.15
N VAL A 13 -6.74 8.91 -5.66
CA VAL A 13 -5.77 9.75 -6.38
C VAL A 13 -5.45 9.14 -7.75
N ARG A 14 -5.58 9.93 -8.83
CA ARG A 14 -5.18 9.54 -10.18
C ARG A 14 -3.67 9.63 -10.32
N ILE A 15 -3.03 8.55 -10.76
CA ILE A 15 -1.60 8.46 -11.04
C ILE A 15 -1.44 7.88 -12.46
N GLY A 16 -1.27 8.77 -13.44
CA GLY A 16 -1.29 8.39 -14.86
C GLY A 16 -2.59 7.66 -15.23
N PRO A 17 -2.53 6.44 -15.82
CA PRO A 17 -3.72 5.68 -16.20
C PRO A 17 -4.39 4.93 -15.03
N LYS A 18 -3.82 4.93 -13.83
CA LYS A 18 -4.33 4.18 -12.67
C LYS A 18 -4.88 5.12 -11.60
N VAL A 19 -5.76 4.60 -10.75
CA VAL A 19 -6.32 5.33 -9.59
C VAL A 19 -5.97 4.55 -8.33
N ALA A 20 -5.20 5.16 -7.44
CA ALA A 20 -4.96 4.65 -6.10
C ALA A 20 -6.22 4.90 -5.25
N ARG A 21 -6.61 3.92 -4.42
CA ARG A 21 -7.85 3.99 -3.64
C ARG A 21 -7.82 4.98 -2.49
N ASN A 22 -6.63 5.40 -2.07
CA ASN A 22 -6.39 6.32 -0.97
C ASN A 22 -4.96 6.90 -1.08
N ARG A 23 -4.54 7.69 -0.09
CA ARG A 23 -3.24 8.38 -0.07
C ARG A 23 -2.14 7.60 0.68
N PHE A 24 -2.35 6.32 1.01
CA PHE A 24 -1.38 5.49 1.72
C PHE A 24 -0.50 4.72 0.74
N PHE A 25 0.69 5.25 0.46
CA PHE A 25 1.60 4.71 -0.55
C PHE A 25 2.78 3.94 0.05
N GLN A 26 2.95 2.69 -0.39
CA GLN A 26 4.05 1.84 0.04
C GLN A 26 5.25 2.02 -0.91
N VAL A 27 6.23 2.85 -0.52
CA VAL A 27 7.44 3.11 -1.33
C VAL A 27 8.36 1.88 -1.44
N PRO A 28 9.21 1.75 -2.48
CA PRO A 28 10.21 0.68 -2.55
C PRO A 28 11.09 0.61 -1.30
N HIS A 29 11.25 -0.59 -0.72
CA HIS A 29 12.14 -0.84 0.43
C HIS A 29 12.69 -2.26 0.39
N CYS A 30 13.86 -2.46 1.00
CA CYS A 30 14.51 -3.76 1.17
C CYS A 30 13.88 -4.57 2.33
N ASN A 31 14.06 -5.87 2.31
CA ASN A 31 13.60 -6.79 3.37
C ASN A 31 14.45 -8.08 3.46
N GLY A 32 15.57 -8.14 2.75
CA GLY A 32 16.47 -9.30 2.72
C GLY A 32 15.94 -10.54 1.97
N MET A 33 14.65 -10.59 1.59
CA MET A 33 14.03 -11.74 0.91
C MET A 33 14.35 -11.74 -0.58
N GLY A 34 14.04 -10.64 -1.26
CA GLY A 34 14.28 -10.44 -2.69
C GLY A 34 13.80 -11.63 -3.54
N HIS A 35 14.58 -11.98 -4.55
CA HIS A 35 14.33 -13.14 -5.41
C HIS A 35 14.63 -14.48 -4.74
N ARG A 36 15.37 -14.49 -3.62
CA ARG A 36 15.77 -15.73 -2.91
C ARG A 36 14.62 -16.32 -2.10
N HIS A 37 13.72 -15.47 -1.59
CA HIS A 37 12.56 -15.88 -0.80
C HIS A 37 11.27 -15.22 -1.33
N PRO A 38 10.82 -15.58 -2.55
CA PRO A 38 9.73 -14.89 -3.22
C PRO A 38 8.38 -15.07 -2.52
N SER A 39 8.10 -16.24 -1.92
CA SER A 39 6.84 -16.46 -1.19
C SER A 39 6.76 -15.60 0.06
N SER A 40 7.83 -15.54 0.87
CA SER A 40 7.87 -14.66 2.05
C SER A 40 7.73 -13.18 1.67
N LEU A 41 8.35 -12.77 0.55
CA LEU A 41 8.18 -11.43 0.01
C LEU A 41 6.71 -11.18 -0.35
N ALA A 42 6.08 -12.09 -1.08
CA ALA A 42 4.69 -11.97 -1.52
C ALA A 42 3.73 -11.88 -0.32
N GLU A 43 3.87 -12.75 0.68
CA GLU A 43 3.07 -12.72 1.91
C GLU A 43 3.20 -11.38 2.64
N MET A 44 4.43 -10.87 2.82
CA MET A 44 4.64 -9.56 3.45
C MET A 44 3.97 -8.41 2.67
N ARG A 45 3.95 -8.49 1.33
CA ARG A 45 3.21 -7.52 0.50
C ARG A 45 1.70 -7.70 0.60
N GLY A 46 1.22 -8.94 0.65
CA GLY A 46 -0.19 -9.30 0.84
C GLY A 46 -0.78 -8.66 2.09
N LEU A 47 -0.10 -8.81 3.23
CA LEU A 47 -0.53 -8.20 4.50
C LEU A 47 -0.65 -6.66 4.42
N LYS A 48 0.21 -5.98 3.65
CA LYS A 48 0.12 -4.53 3.44
C LYS A 48 -1.06 -4.16 2.53
N ALA A 49 -1.32 -4.97 1.51
CA ALA A 49 -2.46 -4.78 0.63
C ALA A 49 -3.79 -4.95 1.39
N GLU A 50 -3.91 -6.01 2.18
CA GLU A 50 -5.03 -6.26 3.10
C GLU A 50 -5.19 -5.11 4.11
N GLY A 51 -4.07 -4.62 4.65
CA GLY A 51 -4.03 -3.50 5.59
C GLY A 51 -4.36 -2.12 5.00
N GLY A 52 -4.69 -2.02 3.71
CA GLY A 52 -5.20 -0.78 3.13
C GLY A 52 -4.21 0.06 2.31
N TRP A 53 -2.97 -0.40 2.11
CA TRP A 53 -1.98 0.32 1.28
C TRP A 53 -2.20 0.09 -0.22
N ALA A 54 -1.98 1.13 -1.03
CA ALA A 54 -2.30 1.15 -2.46
C ALA A 54 -1.19 1.75 -3.33
#